data_AF-A0A8H6LPM1-F1
#
_entry.id   AF-A0A8H6LPM1-F1
#
_cell.length_a   1.000
_cell.length_b   1.000
_cell.length_c   1.000
_cell.angle_alpha   90.00
_cell.angle_beta   90.00
_cell.angle_gamma   90.00
#
_symmetry.space_group_name_H-M   'P 1'
#
loop_
_entity.id
_entity.type
_entity.pdbx_description
1 polymer ?
#
loop_
_entity_poly.entity_id
_entity_poly.type
_entity_poly.pdbx_seq_one_letter_code
_entity_poly.pdbx_strand_id
1 'polypeptide(L)'
;MAPIDYSKWDNIDTDSEPQTPTEQVPPVEANPPAPATSQSTAPASTAAHSVSGSIQAVIVRCDVERLKFVPWSATTIQADHPIFSQPVPPVPGLIEVPLVLHRVGTRSANRADLDNQIATYLNIDDESGFAPPEWRSYVGTVVVARKDMKPLLPHHLEGVWMYCDHILDLFGEGEGASRWLYNRQAFEKWWVRYCEEQKEFRPGKGGEKDPDDWRAVKSPYEM
;
A
#
# COMPACT_ATOMS: atom_id res chain seq x y z
N MET A 1 18.22 2.49 17.99
CA MET A 1 17.68 1.40 17.16
C MET A 1 18.83 0.88 16.31
N ALA A 2 18.92 -0.44 16.11
CA ALA A 2 19.95 -1.02 15.25
C ALA A 2 19.67 -0.65 13.77
N PRO A 3 20.69 -0.62 12.88
CA PRO A 3 20.48 -0.43 11.45
C PRO A 3 19.45 -1.44 10.94
N ILE A 4 18.51 -1.00 10.09
CA ILE A 4 17.54 -1.92 9.47
C ILE A 4 18.31 -2.76 8.46
N ASP A 5 18.59 -3.99 8.86
CA ASP A 5 19.14 -5.02 8.01
C ASP A 5 18.02 -5.59 7.13
N TYR A 6 18.03 -5.23 5.85
CA TYR A 6 17.04 -5.74 4.89
C TYR A 6 17.20 -7.23 4.62
N SER A 7 18.34 -7.85 4.97
CA SER A 7 18.54 -9.30 4.85
C SER A 7 17.72 -10.11 5.86
N LYS A 8 17.17 -9.46 6.90
CA LYS A 8 16.16 -10.04 7.80
C LYS A 8 14.84 -10.34 7.06
N TRP A 9 14.55 -9.63 5.96
CA TRP A 9 13.30 -9.76 5.21
C TRP A 9 13.41 -10.65 3.96
N ASP A 10 14.62 -11.10 3.59
CA ASP A 10 14.83 -12.12 2.55
C ASP A 10 14.61 -13.55 3.08
N ASN A 11 14.44 -13.74 4.40
CA ASN A 11 14.45 -15.06 5.06
C ASN A 11 13.17 -15.39 5.86
N ILE A 12 12.07 -14.64 5.70
CA ILE A 12 10.77 -15.03 6.29
C ILE A 12 9.99 -15.80 5.23
N ASP A 13 10.31 -17.09 5.11
CA ASP A 13 9.38 -18.07 4.55
C ASP A 13 8.13 -18.04 5.45
N THR A 14 7.04 -17.52 4.89
CA THR A 14 5.74 -17.58 5.54
C THR A 14 5.28 -19.03 5.45
N ASP A 15 5.55 -19.83 6.48
CA ASP A 15 5.00 -21.18 6.68
C ASP A 15 3.47 -21.08 6.83
N SER A 16 2.78 -20.89 5.70
CA SER A 16 1.34 -21.09 5.59
C SER A 16 1.10 -22.53 5.18
N GLU A 17 0.98 -23.44 6.15
CA GLU A 17 0.45 -24.77 5.89
C GLU A 17 -0.97 -24.67 5.29
N PRO A 18 -1.27 -25.31 4.15
CA PRO A 18 -2.60 -25.26 3.57
C PRO A 18 -3.57 -26.11 4.39
N GLN A 19 -4.56 -25.48 5.03
CA GLN A 19 -5.74 -26.17 5.51
C GLN A 19 -6.57 -26.66 4.32
N THR A 20 -6.67 -27.98 4.15
CA THR A 20 -7.61 -28.66 3.25
C THR A 20 -9.07 -28.36 3.65
N PRO A 21 -9.93 -27.86 2.75
CA PRO A 21 -11.37 -27.88 2.97
C PRO A 21 -11.97 -29.18 2.43
N THR A 22 -12.54 -29.97 3.32
CA THR A 22 -13.35 -31.16 3.00
C THR A 22 -14.64 -30.76 2.29
N GLU A 23 -14.88 -31.42 1.18
CA GLU A 23 -16.02 -31.41 0.28
C GLU A 23 -17.34 -31.91 0.94
N GLN A 24 -18.44 -31.14 0.81
CA GLN A 24 -19.82 -31.68 0.77
C GLN A 24 -20.75 -30.80 -0.09
N VAL A 25 -21.31 -31.41 -1.14
CA VAL A 25 -22.43 -31.00 -2.04
C VAL A 25 -23.46 -32.16 -1.92
N PRO A 26 -24.82 -32.02 -1.91
CA PRO A 26 -25.68 -31.55 -3.06
C PRO A 26 -27.13 -31.07 -2.67
N PRO A 27 -28.19 -31.02 -3.54
CA PRO A 27 -28.34 -30.86 -5.01
C PRO A 27 -29.33 -29.73 -5.46
N VAL A 28 -29.45 -29.60 -6.78
CA VAL A 28 -30.15 -28.67 -7.71
C VAL A 28 -31.69 -28.84 -7.80
N GLU A 29 -32.47 -27.77 -8.05
CA GLU A 29 -33.65 -27.85 -8.97
C GLU A 29 -34.13 -26.49 -9.60
N ALA A 30 -34.17 -26.51 -10.94
CA ALA A 30 -35.04 -25.86 -11.96
C ALA A 30 -35.58 -24.39 -11.93
N ASN A 31 -35.41 -23.72 -13.08
CA ASN A 31 -36.02 -22.48 -13.61
C ASN A 31 -37.18 -22.82 -14.61
N PRO A 32 -37.89 -21.87 -15.31
CA PRO A 32 -38.37 -20.49 -15.08
C PRO A 32 -39.89 -20.33 -15.49
N PRO A 33 -40.52 -19.13 -15.73
CA PRO A 33 -40.30 -18.27 -16.93
C PRO A 33 -40.47 -16.74 -16.75
N ALA A 34 -39.99 -15.97 -17.75
CA ALA A 34 -40.27 -14.52 -18.01
C ALA A 34 -41.60 -14.35 -18.80
N PRO A 35 -42.18 -13.16 -19.12
CA PRO A 35 -41.50 -11.91 -19.58
C PRO A 35 -42.14 -10.56 -19.16
N ALA A 36 -41.43 -9.45 -19.37
CA ALA A 36 -41.97 -8.24 -20.02
C ALA A 36 -40.92 -7.12 -20.12
N THR A 37 -40.84 -6.57 -21.33
CA THR A 37 -40.05 -5.46 -21.85
C THR A 37 -40.47 -4.12 -21.23
N SER A 38 -39.53 -3.22 -20.95
CA SER A 38 -39.76 -1.76 -20.98
C SER A 38 -38.46 -0.99 -21.18
N GLN A 39 -38.61 0.16 -21.81
CA GLN A 39 -37.66 0.83 -22.69
C GLN A 39 -36.73 1.82 -21.96
N SER A 40 -35.53 1.93 -22.53
CA SER A 40 -34.78 3.16 -22.84
C SER A 40 -35.10 4.44 -22.06
N THR A 41 -34.11 4.89 -21.28
CA THR A 41 -33.65 6.29 -21.32
C THR A 41 -32.18 6.32 -20.91
N ALA A 42 -31.31 6.65 -21.86
CA ALA A 42 -29.92 7.01 -21.59
C ALA A 42 -29.86 8.34 -20.83
N PRO A 43 -29.13 8.48 -19.73
CA PRO A 43 -28.64 9.78 -19.33
C PRO A 43 -27.35 10.08 -20.10
N ALA A 44 -27.28 11.33 -20.52
CA ALA A 44 -26.22 11.94 -21.30
C ALA A 44 -24.82 11.60 -20.77
N SER A 45 -23.91 11.34 -21.70
CA SER A 45 -22.48 11.40 -21.48
C SER A 45 -22.13 12.74 -20.85
N THR A 46 -21.95 12.73 -19.52
CA THR A 46 -21.15 13.75 -18.86
C THR A 46 -19.78 13.66 -19.48
N ALA A 47 -19.41 14.67 -20.27
CA ALA A 47 -18.05 14.87 -20.72
C ALA A 47 -17.18 14.85 -19.46
N ALA A 48 -16.45 13.75 -19.27
CA ALA A 48 -15.41 13.69 -18.28
C ALA A 48 -14.44 14.81 -18.66
N HIS A 49 -14.37 15.85 -17.84
CA HIS A 49 -13.26 16.77 -17.87
C HIS A 49 -12.02 15.93 -17.55
N SER A 50 -11.37 15.43 -18.61
CA SER A 50 -10.07 14.81 -18.52
C SER A 50 -9.14 15.85 -17.95
N VAL A 51 -8.86 15.75 -16.65
CA VAL A 51 -7.75 16.48 -16.05
C VAL A 51 -6.52 15.88 -16.70
N SER A 52 -6.07 16.49 -17.80
CA SER A 52 -4.86 16.11 -18.50
C SER A 52 -3.67 16.45 -17.60
N GLY A 53 -3.24 15.49 -16.79
CA GLY A 53 -2.13 15.63 -15.88
C GLY A 53 -1.57 14.28 -15.47
N SER A 54 -0.25 14.17 -15.42
CA SER A 54 0.43 13.02 -14.81
C SER A 54 0.74 13.33 -13.35
N ILE A 55 0.43 12.39 -12.46
CA ILE A 55 0.71 12.47 -11.03
C ILE A 55 1.86 11.52 -10.70
N GLN A 56 2.79 11.98 -9.87
CA GLN A 56 3.86 11.13 -9.37
C GLN A 56 3.32 10.18 -8.30
N ALA A 57 3.57 8.89 -8.52
CA ALA A 57 3.15 7.78 -7.69
C ALA A 57 4.36 6.88 -7.39
N VAL A 58 4.15 5.82 -6.62
CA VAL A 58 5.18 4.82 -6.32
C VAL A 58 4.64 3.44 -6.67
N ILE A 59 5.42 2.63 -7.38
CA ILE A 59 5.11 1.22 -7.60
C ILE A 59 5.80 0.40 -6.51
N VAL A 60 5.08 -0.54 -5.90
CA VAL A 60 5.54 -1.43 -4.82
C VAL A 60 5.39 -2.86 -5.31
N ARG A 61 6.51 -3.54 -5.45
CA ARG A 61 6.61 -4.84 -6.10
C ARG A 61 6.40 -5.98 -5.11
N CYS A 62 5.62 -6.96 -5.53
CA CYS A 62 5.52 -8.23 -4.80
C CYS A 62 6.80 -9.07 -4.94
N ASP A 63 6.92 -10.11 -4.11
CA ASP A 63 8.16 -10.86 -3.95
C ASP A 63 8.71 -11.46 -5.25
N VAL A 64 7.85 -11.95 -6.16
CA VAL A 64 8.28 -12.46 -7.46
C VAL A 64 9.01 -11.41 -8.30
N GLU A 65 8.59 -10.16 -8.22
CA GLU A 65 9.20 -9.05 -8.98
C GLU A 65 10.42 -8.49 -8.27
N ARG A 66 10.50 -8.60 -6.94
CA ARG A 66 11.65 -8.16 -6.12
C ARG A 66 12.92 -8.95 -6.42
N LEU A 67 12.81 -10.17 -6.96
CA LEU A 67 13.95 -10.94 -7.45
C LEU A 67 14.75 -10.23 -8.56
N LYS A 68 14.12 -9.27 -9.27
CA LYS A 68 14.71 -8.59 -10.44
C LYS A 68 14.76 -7.08 -10.30
N PHE A 69 13.94 -6.52 -9.43
CA PHE A 69 13.74 -5.08 -9.33
C PHE A 69 13.80 -4.62 -7.88
N VAL A 70 14.11 -3.34 -7.68
CA VAL A 70 14.03 -2.72 -6.34
C VAL A 70 12.62 -2.83 -5.77
N PRO A 71 12.45 -2.99 -4.44
CA PRO A 71 11.15 -3.26 -3.84
C PRO A 71 10.08 -2.19 -4.11
N TRP A 72 10.48 -0.92 -4.20
CA TRP A 72 9.64 0.16 -4.68
C TRP A 72 10.42 1.17 -5.51
N SER A 73 9.73 1.90 -6.39
CA SER A 73 10.34 2.96 -7.20
C SER A 73 9.31 4.00 -7.63
N ALA A 74 9.75 5.21 -7.94
CA ALA A 74 8.87 6.24 -8.50
C ALA A 74 8.25 5.79 -9.83
N THR A 75 7.01 6.17 -10.07
CA THR A 75 6.28 5.98 -11.33
C THR A 75 5.35 7.17 -11.57
N THR A 76 4.66 7.21 -12.71
CA THR A 76 3.63 8.21 -13.00
C THR A 76 2.33 7.53 -13.42
N ILE A 77 1.22 8.14 -13.02
CA ILE A 77 -0.13 7.73 -13.42
C ILE A 77 -0.90 8.93 -13.94
N GLN A 78 -1.98 8.70 -14.69
CA GLN A 78 -2.87 9.77 -15.13
C GLN A 78 -3.74 10.26 -13.98
N ALA A 79 -4.17 11.53 -14.01
CA ALA A 79 -5.03 12.10 -12.98
C ALA A 79 -6.44 11.50 -12.94
N ASP A 80 -6.89 10.88 -14.02
CA ASP A 80 -8.15 10.12 -14.11
C ASP A 80 -7.98 8.63 -13.77
N HIS A 81 -6.81 8.22 -13.27
CA HIS A 81 -6.54 6.82 -12.94
C HIS A 81 -7.52 6.31 -11.86
N PRO A 82 -8.07 5.08 -11.98
CA PRO A 82 -9.09 4.54 -11.07
C PRO A 82 -8.63 4.35 -9.61
N ILE A 83 -7.32 4.47 -9.35
CA ILE A 83 -6.75 4.46 -7.98
C ILE A 83 -7.37 5.56 -7.11
N PHE A 84 -7.74 6.71 -7.68
CA PHE A 84 -8.31 7.82 -6.92
C PHE A 84 -9.76 7.57 -6.49
N SER A 85 -10.40 6.48 -6.92
CA SER A 85 -11.68 6.01 -6.40
C SER A 85 -11.54 5.07 -5.19
N GLN A 86 -10.32 4.60 -4.90
CA GLN A 86 -10.07 3.66 -3.79
C GLN A 86 -10.20 4.36 -2.43
N PRO A 87 -10.60 3.63 -1.38
CA PRO A 87 -10.60 4.16 -0.02
C PRO A 87 -9.17 4.42 0.46
N VAL A 88 -9.03 5.36 1.40
CA VAL A 88 -7.76 5.61 2.11
C VAL A 88 -7.66 4.59 3.25
N PRO A 89 -6.54 3.84 3.39
CA PRO A 89 -6.38 2.92 4.51
C PRO A 89 -6.34 3.63 5.87
N PRO A 90 -6.70 2.95 6.97
CA PRO A 90 -6.94 3.58 8.27
C PRO A 90 -5.75 4.40 8.78
N VAL A 91 -4.59 3.77 8.96
CA VAL A 91 -3.39 4.43 9.51
C VAL A 91 -2.92 5.61 8.64
N PRO A 92 -2.70 5.45 7.31
CA PRO A 92 -2.40 6.59 6.42
C PRO A 92 -3.40 7.75 6.53
N GLY A 93 -4.69 7.45 6.65
CA GLY A 93 -5.74 8.45 6.85
C GLY A 93 -5.59 9.20 8.18
N LEU A 94 -5.36 8.47 9.28
CA LEU A 94 -5.23 9.01 10.64
C LEU A 94 -3.98 9.89 10.81
N ILE A 95 -2.89 9.57 10.11
CA ILE A 95 -1.68 10.42 10.10
C ILE A 95 -1.77 11.55 9.06
N GLU A 96 -2.89 11.75 8.37
CA GLU A 96 -3.07 12.79 7.34
C GLU A 96 -2.13 12.68 6.12
N VAL A 97 -1.65 11.47 5.80
CA VAL A 97 -0.94 11.18 4.54
C VAL A 97 -1.85 10.24 3.73
N PRO A 98 -2.84 10.77 2.99
CA PRO A 98 -3.95 9.95 2.51
C PRO A 98 -3.52 9.12 1.31
N LEU A 99 -2.93 7.95 1.56
CA LEU A 99 -2.50 7.03 0.50
C LEU A 99 -3.69 6.25 -0.08
N VAL A 100 -3.61 5.92 -1.36
CA VAL A 100 -4.51 5.02 -2.06
C VAL A 100 -3.69 4.00 -2.82
N LEU A 101 -4.19 2.76 -2.89
CA LEU A 101 -3.47 1.64 -3.50
C LEU A 101 -4.30 1.00 -4.62
N HIS A 102 -3.62 0.56 -5.68
CA HIS A 102 -4.25 -0.16 -6.79
C HIS A 102 -3.38 -1.34 -7.23
N ARG A 103 -3.95 -2.55 -7.25
CA ARG A 103 -3.27 -3.75 -7.74
C ARG A 103 -3.10 -3.67 -9.26
N VAL A 104 -1.89 -3.94 -9.75
CA VAL A 104 -1.55 -3.91 -11.18
C VAL A 104 -1.91 -5.23 -11.89
N GLY A 105 -2.12 -6.31 -11.11
CA GLY A 105 -2.52 -7.61 -11.65
C GLY A 105 -1.35 -8.53 -12.02
N THR A 106 -0.26 -8.47 -11.26
CA THR A 106 0.87 -9.43 -11.38
C THR A 106 0.36 -10.86 -11.26
N ARG A 107 0.87 -11.74 -12.12
CA ARG A 107 0.52 -13.15 -12.15
C ARG A 107 1.73 -13.97 -11.74
N SER A 108 1.52 -14.93 -10.84
CA SER A 108 2.48 -15.99 -10.55
C SER A 108 1.75 -17.33 -10.54
N ALA A 109 2.48 -18.39 -10.88
CA ALA A 109 2.00 -19.76 -10.73
C ALA A 109 2.00 -20.20 -9.25
N ASN A 110 2.89 -19.63 -8.44
CA ASN A 110 2.90 -19.78 -6.99
C ASN A 110 2.29 -18.54 -6.35
N ARG A 111 1.24 -18.72 -5.55
CA ARG A 111 0.54 -17.58 -4.92
C ARG A 111 1.42 -16.86 -3.92
N ALA A 112 2.27 -17.56 -3.17
CA ALA A 112 3.16 -16.97 -2.17
C ALA A 112 4.08 -15.90 -2.78
N ASP A 113 4.52 -16.06 -4.03
CA ASP A 113 5.37 -15.04 -4.67
C ASP A 113 4.62 -13.72 -4.96
N LEU A 114 3.29 -13.70 -4.80
CA LEU A 114 2.47 -12.49 -4.90
C LEU A 114 2.34 -11.76 -3.57
N ASP A 115 2.97 -12.22 -2.49
CA ASP A 115 2.96 -11.49 -1.23
C ASP A 115 3.66 -10.13 -1.40
N ASN A 116 3.10 -9.14 -0.70
CA ASN A 116 3.56 -7.75 -0.75
C ASN A 116 3.36 -7.14 0.62
N GLN A 117 4.29 -7.42 1.52
CA GLN A 117 4.22 -7.03 2.92
C GLN A 117 4.08 -5.51 3.10
N ILE A 118 4.73 -4.71 2.25
CA ILE A 118 4.60 -3.26 2.29
C ILE A 118 3.14 -2.85 2.05
N ALA A 119 2.49 -3.42 1.02
CA ALA A 119 1.08 -3.16 0.77
C ALA A 119 0.19 -3.67 1.92
N THR A 120 0.53 -4.82 2.52
CA THR A 120 -0.16 -5.34 3.71
C THR A 120 -0.08 -4.36 4.88
N TYR A 121 1.11 -3.87 5.21
CA TYR A 121 1.34 -2.98 6.36
C TYR A 121 0.67 -1.62 6.18
N LEU A 122 0.66 -1.10 4.95
CA LEU A 122 -0.07 0.14 4.64
C LEU A 122 -1.59 0.01 4.82
N ASN A 123 -2.13 -1.22 4.86
CA ASN A 123 -3.55 -1.50 4.99
C ASN A 123 -3.97 -2.02 6.37
N ILE A 124 -3.10 -1.96 7.38
CA ILE A 124 -3.46 -2.41 8.73
C ILE A 124 -4.63 -1.61 9.29
N ASP A 125 -5.51 -2.34 9.97
CA ASP A 125 -6.57 -1.79 10.80
C ASP A 125 -5.98 -1.20 12.09
N ASP A 126 -6.43 -0.01 12.46
CA ASP A 126 -5.85 0.75 13.58
C ASP A 126 -6.21 0.17 14.96
N GLU A 127 -7.26 -0.64 15.04
CA GLU A 127 -7.66 -1.31 16.29
C GLU A 127 -7.01 -2.67 16.48
N SER A 128 -6.93 -3.47 15.41
CA SER A 128 -6.48 -4.86 15.47
C SER A 128 -5.03 -5.08 15.03
N GLY A 129 -4.45 -4.13 14.28
CA GLY A 129 -3.13 -4.28 13.67
C GLY A 129 -3.10 -5.24 12.46
N PHE A 130 -4.23 -5.84 12.08
CA PHE A 130 -4.29 -6.72 10.93
C PHE A 130 -4.76 -5.97 9.68
N ALA A 131 -4.14 -6.23 8.54
CA ALA A 131 -4.75 -5.83 7.27
C ALA A 131 -6.08 -6.57 7.06
N PRO A 132 -7.06 -6.02 6.32
CA PRO A 132 -8.25 -6.77 5.92
C PRO A 132 -7.88 -7.92 4.96
N PRO A 133 -8.69 -9.00 4.89
CA PRO A 133 -8.32 -10.26 4.24
C PRO A 133 -7.73 -10.14 2.83
N GLU A 134 -8.29 -9.26 2.00
CA GLU A 134 -7.85 -9.04 0.62
C GLU A 134 -6.43 -8.44 0.54
N TRP A 135 -5.97 -7.79 1.60
CA TRP A 135 -4.64 -7.16 1.70
C TRP A 135 -3.65 -7.98 2.55
N ARG A 136 -4.02 -9.16 3.05
CA ARG A 136 -3.13 -9.97 3.90
C ARG A 136 -2.08 -10.75 3.13
N SER A 137 -2.50 -11.40 2.04
CA SER A 137 -1.65 -12.27 1.23
C SER A 137 -2.04 -12.18 -0.23
N TYR A 138 -1.12 -12.60 -1.10
CA TYR A 138 -1.31 -12.72 -2.54
C TYR A 138 -1.76 -11.41 -3.20
N VAL A 139 -1.26 -10.29 -2.68
CA VAL A 139 -1.68 -8.93 -3.04
C VAL A 139 -1.22 -8.55 -4.45
N GLY A 140 -0.06 -9.05 -4.87
CA GLY A 140 0.63 -8.71 -6.11
C GLY A 140 1.30 -7.33 -6.05
N THR A 141 1.85 -6.89 -7.18
CA THR A 141 2.41 -5.55 -7.31
C THR A 141 1.30 -4.51 -7.31
N VAL A 142 1.55 -3.40 -6.61
CA VAL A 142 0.60 -2.29 -6.45
C VAL A 142 1.22 -0.97 -6.87
N VAL A 143 0.39 -0.06 -7.34
CA VAL A 143 0.71 1.36 -7.43
C VAL A 143 0.09 2.06 -6.22
N VAL A 144 0.84 2.96 -5.61
CA VAL A 144 0.42 3.80 -4.49
C VAL A 144 0.51 5.26 -4.91
N ALA A 145 -0.54 6.03 -4.61
CA ALA A 145 -0.59 7.47 -4.86
C ALA A 145 -1.21 8.18 -3.66
N ARG A 146 -1.11 9.51 -3.60
CA ARG A 146 -1.89 10.28 -2.64
C ARG A 146 -3.28 10.58 -3.18
N LYS A 147 -4.31 10.39 -2.36
CA LYS A 147 -5.72 10.68 -2.65
C LYS A 147 -5.95 12.12 -3.08
N ASP A 148 -5.19 13.05 -2.50
CA ASP A 148 -5.22 14.49 -2.81
C ASP A 148 -4.47 14.86 -4.09
N MET A 149 -4.01 13.86 -4.86
CA MET A 149 -3.28 14.02 -6.13
C MET A 149 -1.95 14.77 -6.03
N LYS A 150 -1.43 15.02 -4.82
CA LYS A 150 -0.08 15.55 -4.65
C LYS A 150 0.97 14.49 -4.98
N PRO A 151 2.20 14.89 -5.38
CA PRO A 151 3.27 13.94 -5.66
C PRO A 151 3.57 13.05 -4.45
N LEU A 152 3.68 11.74 -4.69
CA LEU A 152 4.19 10.78 -3.72
C LEU A 152 5.63 10.40 -4.08
N LEU A 153 6.59 10.73 -3.22
CA LEU A 153 7.99 10.32 -3.39
C LEU A 153 8.23 8.92 -2.80
N PRO A 154 9.20 8.15 -3.32
CA PRO A 154 9.63 6.89 -2.72
C PRO A 154 9.92 6.98 -1.21
N HIS A 155 10.58 8.05 -0.77
CA HIS A 155 10.86 8.31 0.65
C HIS A 155 9.59 8.51 1.49
N HIS A 156 8.57 9.16 0.92
CA HIS A 156 7.29 9.34 1.63
C HIS A 156 6.59 8.01 1.83
N LEU A 157 6.56 7.17 0.79
CA LEU A 157 6.09 5.80 0.93
C LEU A 157 6.88 5.06 2.01
N GLU A 158 8.22 5.15 1.96
CA GLU A 158 9.12 4.48 2.91
C GLU A 158 8.80 4.84 4.34
N GLY A 159 8.77 6.13 4.69
CA GLY A 159 8.46 6.52 6.06
C GLY A 159 7.05 6.14 6.49
N VAL A 160 6.04 6.15 5.60
CA VAL A 160 4.69 5.71 5.99
C VAL A 160 4.63 4.21 6.28
N TRP A 161 5.20 3.35 5.42
CA TRP A 161 5.15 1.90 5.67
C TRP A 161 6.04 1.50 6.86
N MET A 162 7.19 2.14 7.04
CA MET A 162 8.05 1.94 8.21
C MET A 162 7.40 2.45 9.50
N TYR A 163 6.55 3.48 9.43
CA TYR A 163 5.76 3.88 10.59
C TYR A 163 4.68 2.85 10.93
N CYS A 164 4.05 2.24 9.92
CA CYS A 164 3.11 1.14 10.13
C CYS A 164 3.83 -0.08 10.75
N ASP A 165 5.03 -0.43 10.28
CA ASP A 165 5.89 -1.45 10.89
C ASP A 165 6.19 -1.15 12.37
N HIS A 166 6.58 0.10 12.69
CA HIS A 166 6.79 0.54 14.06
C HIS A 166 5.54 0.39 14.96
N ILE A 167 4.35 0.67 14.42
CA ILE A 167 3.09 0.45 15.13
C ILE A 167 2.87 -1.05 15.40
N LEU A 168 3.15 -1.91 14.41
CA LEU A 168 2.98 -3.36 14.53
C LEU A 168 3.92 -3.99 15.56
N ASP A 169 5.14 -3.46 15.69
CA ASP A 169 6.06 -3.90 16.76
C ASP A 169 5.41 -3.75 18.15
N LEU A 170 4.69 -2.64 18.40
CA LEU A 170 3.99 -2.42 19.67
C LEU A 170 2.81 -3.38 19.90
N PHE A 171 2.12 -3.77 18.82
CA PHE A 171 1.14 -4.85 18.89
C PHE A 171 1.80 -6.17 19.30
N GLY A 172 2.97 -6.49 18.74
CA GLY A 172 3.75 -7.68 19.06
C GLY A 172 4.29 -7.71 20.50
N GLU A 173 4.54 -6.53 21.09
CA GLU A 173 4.95 -6.37 22.49
C GLU A 173 3.78 -6.47 23.49
N GLY A 174 2.54 -6.59 22.99
CA GLY A 174 1.33 -6.75 23.80
C GLY A 174 0.73 -5.43 24.28
N GLU A 175 1.21 -4.28 23.79
CA GLU A 175 0.62 -2.97 24.09
C GLU A 175 -0.73 -2.77 23.38
N GLY A 176 -0.97 -3.50 22.29
CA GLY A 176 -2.16 -3.38 21.46
C GLY A 176 -2.19 -2.08 20.66
N ALA A 177 -3.39 -1.56 20.37
CA ALA A 177 -3.56 -0.36 19.57
C ALA A 177 -3.03 0.90 20.28
N SER A 178 -1.83 1.34 19.88
CA SER A 178 -1.20 2.57 20.36
C SER A 178 -1.86 3.82 19.76
N ARG A 179 -3.09 4.13 20.19
CA ARG A 179 -3.91 5.24 19.67
C ARG A 179 -3.23 6.62 19.66
N TRP A 180 -2.25 6.84 20.54
CA TRP A 180 -1.46 8.06 20.62
C TRP A 180 -0.51 8.25 19.42
N LEU A 181 -0.25 7.21 18.63
CA LEU A 181 0.51 7.26 17.39
C LEU A 181 -0.34 7.61 16.16
N TYR A 182 -1.67 7.47 16.23
CA TYR A 182 -2.55 7.67 15.09
C TYR A 182 -2.93 9.13 14.89
N ASN A 183 -1.92 9.98 14.67
CA ASN A 183 -2.11 11.38 14.32
C ASN A 183 -0.87 11.94 13.64
N ARG A 184 -1.07 13.03 12.91
CA ARG A 184 -0.01 13.76 12.22
C ARG A 184 1.17 14.14 13.12
N GLN A 185 0.93 14.64 14.33
CA GLN A 185 2.00 15.13 15.19
C GLN A 185 2.95 14.00 15.62
N ALA A 186 2.40 12.83 15.94
CA ALA A 186 3.18 11.65 16.28
C ALA A 186 4.02 11.17 15.08
N PHE A 187 3.42 11.12 13.89
CA PHE A 187 4.13 10.77 12.67
C PHE A 187 5.21 11.79 12.32
N GLU A 188 4.95 13.10 12.35
CA GLU A 188 5.96 14.14 12.05
C GLU A 188 7.15 14.04 13.01
N LYS A 189 6.89 13.82 14.31
CA LYS A 189 7.96 13.62 15.29
C LYS A 189 8.79 12.37 14.99
N TRP A 190 8.14 11.26 14.66
CA TRP A 190 8.82 10.03 14.28
C TRP A 190 9.60 10.19 12.97
N TRP A 191 9.00 10.83 11.96
CA TRP A 191 9.56 11.08 10.63
C TRP A 191 10.85 11.90 10.71
N VAL A 192 10.90 12.94 11.54
CA VAL A 192 12.11 13.75 11.75
C VAL A 192 13.25 12.87 12.25
N ARG A 193 12.98 12.04 13.26
CA ARG A 193 13.98 11.11 13.80
C ARG A 193 14.40 10.06 12.77
N TYR A 194 13.44 9.48 12.06
CA TYR A 194 13.69 8.48 11.02
C TYR A 194 14.58 9.07 9.90
N CYS A 195 14.27 10.28 9.43
CA CYS A 195 15.09 10.97 8.44
C CYS A 195 16.53 11.19 8.92
N GLU A 196 16.73 11.63 10.17
CA GLU A 196 18.08 11.80 10.72
C GLU A 196 18.86 10.48 10.77
N GLU A 197 18.22 9.40 11.23
CA GLU A 197 18.82 8.07 11.23
C GLU A 197 19.16 7.61 9.80
N GLN A 198 18.26 7.79 8.82
CA GLN A 198 18.53 7.39 7.44
C GLN A 198 19.66 8.21 6.80
N LYS A 199 19.82 9.50 7.12
CA LYS A 199 20.95 10.31 6.61
C LYS A 199 22.32 9.78 7.05
N GLU A 200 22.40 9.14 8.22
CA GLU A 200 23.64 8.53 8.72
C GLU A 200 23.99 7.25 7.95
N PHE A 201 22.99 6.42 7.64
CA PHE A 201 23.21 5.12 6.98
C PHE A 201 23.21 5.21 5.45
N ARG A 202 22.44 6.15 4.89
CA ARG A 202 22.22 6.35 3.47
C ARG A 202 22.57 7.80 3.12
N PRO A 203 23.86 8.09 2.83
CA PRO A 203 24.28 9.43 2.50
C PRO A 203 23.78 9.89 1.11
N GLY A 204 23.22 8.98 0.30
CA GLY A 204 22.88 9.19 -1.10
C GLY A 204 24.11 9.47 -1.96
N LYS A 205 23.87 9.56 -3.28
CA LYS A 205 24.81 10.08 -4.29
C LYS A 205 24.46 11.51 -4.69
N GLY A 206 23.36 12.07 -4.17
CA GLY A 206 22.89 13.42 -4.42
C GLY A 206 21.81 13.48 -5.51
N GLY A 207 20.63 13.98 -5.15
CA GLY A 207 19.57 14.38 -6.08
C GLY A 207 18.17 13.89 -5.71
N GLU A 208 17.13 14.66 -6.03
CA GLU A 208 15.72 14.39 -5.65
C GLU A 208 15.16 13.03 -6.11
N LYS A 209 15.82 12.37 -7.07
CA LYS A 209 15.42 11.07 -7.62
C LYS A 209 16.19 9.89 -7.01
N ASP A 210 17.19 10.17 -6.18
CA ASP A 210 17.96 9.15 -5.49
C ASP A 210 17.16 8.66 -4.27
N PRO A 211 16.68 7.40 -4.25
CA PRO A 211 15.91 6.86 -3.12
C PRO A 211 16.72 6.71 -1.83
N ASP A 212 18.05 6.88 -1.91
CA ASP A 212 18.94 6.84 -0.75
C ASP A 212 19.34 8.25 -0.27
N ASP A 213 18.94 9.33 -0.95
CA ASP A 213 19.27 10.70 -0.55
C ASP A 213 18.21 11.34 0.34
N TRP A 214 18.30 11.06 1.64
CA TRP A 214 17.40 11.58 2.67
C TRP A 214 17.67 13.05 3.06
N ARG A 215 18.70 13.70 2.49
CA ARG A 215 19.12 15.05 2.93
C ARG A 215 18.20 16.16 2.44
N ALA A 216 17.57 15.97 1.28
CA ALA A 216 16.72 16.96 0.62
C ALA A 216 15.22 16.61 0.68
N VAL A 217 14.86 15.51 1.36
CA VAL A 217 13.48 15.03 1.39
C VAL A 217 12.63 15.93 2.29
N LYS A 218 11.71 16.67 1.69
CA LYS A 218 10.68 17.42 2.41
C LYS A 218 9.68 16.48 3.05
N SER A 219 9.06 16.94 4.14
CA SER A 219 7.98 16.21 4.78
C SER A 219 6.83 15.94 3.81
N PRO A 220 6.13 14.80 3.90
CA PRO A 220 4.92 14.56 3.11
C PRO A 220 3.88 15.69 3.21
N TYR A 221 3.85 16.46 4.29
CA TYR A 221 2.91 17.57 4.47
C TYR A 221 3.32 18.88 3.80
N GLU A 222 4.56 18.98 3.29
CA GLU A 222 5.13 20.18 2.67
C GLU A 222 5.13 20.13 1.14
N MET A 223 4.48 19.10 0.57
CA MET A 223 4.33 18.89 -0.88
C MET A 223 3.22 19.74 -1.49
#